data_AF-A0A0F9ZFV4-F1
#
_entry.id   AF-A0A0F9ZFV4-F1
#
_cell.length_a   1.000
_cell.length_b   1.000
_cell.length_c   1.000
_cell.angle_alpha   90.00
_cell.angle_beta   90.00
_cell.angle_gamma   90.00
#
_symmetry.space_group_name_H-M   'P 1'
#
loop_
_entity.id
_entity.type
_entity.pdbx_description
1 polymer ?
#
loop_
_entity_poly.entity_id
_entity_poly.type
_entity_poly.pdbx_seq_one_letter_code
_entity_poly.pdbx_strand_id
1 'polypeptide(L)'
;MPKIILDARNLPSPINLQELVAGMQTLPVEINMIVDQNLGKMGKVQIISQSSLPEDVLENKDIYISLNPNLPVNELKLISQKGLVPLLHSNFQSLGFAPFMAVEEAGNSFLFENWNNWEVFAALVRCLENYQFPYDWSNIVTAVKNLEIEI
;
A
#
# COMPACT_ATOMS: atom_id res chain seq x y z
N MET A 1 -10.16 12.55 -1.86
CA MET A 1 -8.78 12.54 -1.33
C MET A 1 -8.47 11.08 -1.03
N PRO A 2 -7.42 10.50 -1.61
CA PRO A 2 -7.05 9.11 -1.39
C PRO A 2 -6.83 8.81 0.09
N LYS A 3 -7.41 7.71 0.56
CA LYS A 3 -7.27 7.19 1.92
C LYS A 3 -6.37 5.96 1.91
N ILE A 4 -5.28 6.06 2.66
CA ILE A 4 -4.18 5.11 2.63
C ILE A 4 -4.13 4.34 3.95
N ILE A 5 -3.98 3.03 3.84
CA ILE A 5 -3.40 2.21 4.91
C ILE A 5 -1.90 2.09 4.68
N LEU A 6 -1.10 2.53 5.65
CA LEU A 6 0.34 2.29 5.69
C LEU A 6 0.62 1.21 6.73
N ASP A 7 0.96 0.02 6.27
CA ASP A 7 1.35 -1.08 7.14
C ASP A 7 2.85 -1.07 7.40
N ALA A 8 3.21 -0.63 8.61
CA ALA A 8 4.59 -0.53 9.07
C ALA A 8 4.93 -1.61 10.11
N ARG A 9 4.14 -2.69 10.20
CA ARG A 9 4.48 -3.86 11.03
C ARG A 9 5.70 -4.58 10.46
N ASN A 10 6.56 -5.14 11.32
CA ASN A 10 7.77 -5.87 10.90
C ASN A 10 8.67 -5.05 9.94
N LEU A 11 8.79 -3.75 10.20
CA LEU A 11 9.48 -2.80 9.34
C LEU A 11 10.97 -3.20 9.10
N PRO A 12 11.44 -3.24 7.84
CA PRO A 12 12.85 -3.40 7.51
C PRO A 12 13.71 -2.26 8.04
N SER A 13 14.92 -2.58 8.50
CA SER A 13 15.86 -1.62 9.10
C SER A 13 16.22 -0.38 8.26
N PRO A 14 16.27 -0.40 6.91
CA PRO A 14 16.67 0.78 6.15
C PRO A 14 15.55 1.80 5.96
N ILE A 15 14.30 1.48 6.31
CA ILE A 15 13.18 2.42 6.20
C ILE A 15 13.11 3.30 7.44
N ASN A 16 13.25 4.61 7.24
CA ASN A 16 12.99 5.60 8.28
C ASN A 16 11.53 6.05 8.19
N LEU A 17 10.69 5.44 9.02
CA LEU A 17 9.24 5.67 9.03
C LEU A 17 8.87 7.14 9.29
N GLN A 18 9.62 7.86 10.13
CA GLN A 18 9.34 9.26 10.44
C GLN A 18 9.54 10.16 9.22
N GLU A 19 10.64 9.95 8.50
CA GLU A 19 10.94 10.70 7.29
C GLU A 19 9.96 10.35 6.16
N LEU A 20 9.66 9.07 5.96
CA LEU A 20 8.69 8.62 4.96
C LEU A 20 7.32 9.26 5.21
N VAL A 21 6.81 9.21 6.45
CA VAL A 21 5.51 9.80 6.81
C VAL A 21 5.52 11.31 6.64
N ALA A 22 6.60 11.99 7.00
CA ALA A 22 6.73 13.43 6.82
C ALA A 22 6.62 13.79 5.32
N GLY A 23 7.27 13.02 4.44
CA GLY A 23 7.14 13.16 2.99
C GLY A 23 5.72 12.88 2.50
N MET A 24 5.11 11.76 2.91
CA MET A 24 3.74 11.44 2.51
C MET A 24 2.72 12.51 2.94
N GLN A 25 2.93 13.17 4.09
CA GLN A 25 2.07 14.24 4.59
C GLN A 25 2.16 15.54 3.77
N THR A 26 3.12 15.68 2.86
CA THR A 26 3.15 16.79 1.89
C THR A 26 2.21 16.55 0.70
N LEU A 27 1.71 15.32 0.53
CA LEU A 27 0.77 14.93 -0.51
C LEU A 27 -0.68 15.07 -0.02
N PRO A 28 -1.66 15.25 -0.92
CA PRO A 28 -3.08 15.36 -0.54
C PRO A 28 -3.66 13.97 -0.25
N VAL A 29 -3.25 13.35 0.86
CA VAL A 29 -3.65 12.00 1.27
C VAL A 29 -4.07 11.94 2.73
N GLU A 30 -5.00 11.04 3.05
CA GLU A 30 -5.32 10.66 4.44
C GLU A 30 -4.56 9.38 4.78
N ILE A 31 -3.84 9.34 5.91
CA ILE A 31 -2.99 8.20 6.27
C ILE A 31 -3.47 7.61 7.59
N ASN A 32 -3.82 6.32 7.55
CA ASN A 32 -3.98 5.45 8.70
C ASN A 32 -2.81 4.48 8.70
N MET A 33 -2.09 4.40 9.82
CA MET A 33 -0.91 3.56 9.92
C MET A 33 -1.15 2.41 10.89
N ILE A 34 -0.76 1.21 10.48
CA ILE A 34 -0.78 0.01 11.31
C ILE A 34 0.65 -0.28 11.76
N VAL A 35 0.81 -0.51 13.06
CA VAL A 35 2.12 -0.77 13.70
C VAL A 35 1.99 -1.88 14.74
N ASP A 36 3.07 -2.62 14.93
CA ASP A 36 3.19 -3.69 15.94
C ASP A 36 3.51 -3.15 17.35
N GLN A 37 4.03 -1.93 17.42
CA GLN A 37 4.41 -1.24 18.66
C GLN A 37 3.85 0.18 18.71
N ASN A 38 3.65 0.71 19.91
CA ASN A 38 3.16 2.07 20.08
C ASN A 38 4.27 3.09 19.77
N LEU A 39 4.13 3.82 18.66
CA LEU A 39 5.10 4.82 18.18
C LEU A 39 4.80 6.26 18.65
N GLY A 40 3.82 6.45 19.54
CA GLY A 40 3.42 7.80 19.97
C GLY A 40 2.66 8.55 18.87
N LYS A 41 2.83 9.87 18.75
CA LYS A 41 2.18 10.68 17.70
C LYS A 41 3.12 10.93 16.53
N MET A 42 2.64 10.73 15.30
CA MET A 42 3.36 11.04 14.06
C MET A 42 2.57 12.03 13.19
N GLY A 43 2.73 13.33 13.48
CA GLY A 43 2.02 14.39 12.75
C GLY A 43 0.49 14.22 12.81
N LYS A 44 -0.16 14.21 11.64
CA LYS A 44 -1.61 14.02 11.48
C LYS A 44 -2.02 12.56 11.16
N VAL A 45 -1.12 11.59 11.31
CA VAL A 45 -1.42 10.17 11.03
C VAL A 45 -2.24 9.57 12.17
N GLN A 46 -3.29 8.83 11.82
CA GLN A 46 -3.98 7.97 12.78
C GLN A 46 -3.20 6.66 12.94
N ILE A 47 -2.67 6.39 14.14
CA ILE A 47 -1.92 5.18 14.43
C ILE A 47 -2.84 4.12 15.04
N ILE A 48 -2.75 2.91 14.52
CA ILE A 48 -3.53 1.73 14.90
C ILE A 48 -2.54 0.65 15.33
N SER A 49 -2.45 0.41 16.64
CA SER A 49 -1.53 -0.58 17.19
C SER A 49 -2.20 -1.96 17.18
N GLN A 50 -1.87 -2.80 16.19
CA GLN A 50 -2.41 -4.15 16.05
C GLN A 50 -1.38 -5.09 15.43
N SER A 51 -1.42 -6.37 15.83
CA SER A 51 -0.53 -7.41 15.30
C SER A 51 -1.02 -8.05 14.00
N SER A 52 -2.33 -8.04 13.74
CA SER A 52 -2.98 -8.53 12.53
C SER A 52 -3.69 -7.40 11.78
N LEU A 53 -3.96 -7.57 10.48
CA LEU A 53 -4.74 -6.62 9.68
C LEU A 53 -6.24 -6.77 9.99
N PRO A 54 -6.90 -5.81 10.65
CA PRO A 54 -8.32 -5.91 10.95
C PRO A 54 -9.15 -5.43 9.74
N GLU A 55 -10.25 -6.13 9.46
CA GLU A 55 -11.03 -5.93 8.24
C GLU A 55 -11.78 -4.58 8.22
N ASP A 56 -12.23 -4.09 9.38
CA ASP A 56 -12.94 -2.82 9.54
C ASP A 56 -12.05 -1.61 9.24
N VAL A 57 -10.74 -1.70 9.50
CA VAL A 57 -9.78 -0.63 9.19
C VAL A 57 -9.60 -0.45 7.69
N LEU A 58 -9.85 -1.49 6.89
CA LEU A 58 -9.76 -1.44 5.43
C LEU A 58 -10.98 -0.78 4.78
N GLU A 59 -12.08 -0.58 5.53
CA GLU A 59 -13.30 0.00 4.97
C GLU A 59 -13.08 1.44 4.50
N ASN A 60 -13.64 1.75 3.32
CA ASN A 60 -13.54 3.06 2.69
C ASN A 60 -12.09 3.54 2.49
N LYS A 61 -11.14 2.61 2.30
CA LYS A 61 -9.75 2.90 1.93
C LYS A 61 -9.52 2.61 0.45
N ASP A 62 -8.62 3.37 -0.15
CA ASP A 62 -8.33 3.31 -1.58
C ASP A 62 -7.05 2.52 -1.86
N ILE A 63 -6.03 2.73 -1.02
CA ILE A 63 -4.66 2.27 -1.23
C ILE A 63 -4.17 1.54 0.01
N TYR A 64 -3.46 0.43 -0.19
CA TYR A 64 -2.75 -0.27 0.87
C TYR A 64 -1.25 -0.32 0.56
N ILE A 65 -0.42 0.24 1.44
CA ILE A 65 1.04 0.25 1.33
C ILE A 65 1.59 -0.73 2.36
N SER A 66 2.29 -1.78 1.92
CA SER A 66 3.01 -2.68 2.82
C SER A 66 4.48 -2.33 2.91
N LEU A 67 4.95 -2.07 4.11
CA LEU A 67 6.38 -2.07 4.43
C LEU A 67 6.83 -3.40 5.05
N ASN A 68 5.93 -4.37 5.22
CA ASN A 68 6.23 -5.69 5.78
C ASN A 68 6.74 -6.63 4.67
N PRO A 69 7.99 -7.13 4.75
CA PRO A 69 8.56 -8.02 3.74
C PRO A 69 7.91 -9.41 3.71
N ASN A 70 7.25 -9.81 4.79
CA ASN A 70 6.64 -11.13 4.98
C ASN A 70 5.14 -10.99 5.27
N LEU A 71 4.44 -10.20 4.46
CA LEU A 71 3.00 -10.00 4.62
C LEU A 71 2.26 -11.34 4.40
N PRO A 72 1.43 -11.80 5.36
CA PRO A 72 0.73 -13.07 5.23
C PRO A 72 -0.18 -13.14 4.00
N VAL A 73 -0.20 -14.29 3.32
CA VAL A 73 -0.99 -14.51 2.09
C VAL A 73 -2.49 -14.27 2.31
N ASN A 74 -3.03 -14.59 3.48
CA ASN A 74 -4.43 -14.31 3.83
C ASN A 74 -4.72 -12.81 3.93
N GLU A 75 -3.77 -12.00 4.39
CA GLU A 75 -3.92 -10.54 4.42
C GLU A 75 -3.83 -9.96 3.00
N LEU A 76 -2.92 -10.47 2.15
CA LEU A 76 -2.88 -10.12 0.72
C LEU A 76 -4.22 -10.43 0.01
N LYS A 77 -4.82 -11.59 0.30
CA LYS A 77 -6.15 -11.95 -0.20
C LYS A 77 -7.23 -11.00 0.29
N LEU A 78 -7.19 -10.62 1.56
CA LEU A 78 -8.13 -9.66 2.12
C LEU A 78 -8.05 -8.29 1.42
N ILE A 79 -6.83 -7.77 1.21
CA ILE A 79 -6.58 -6.51 0.50
C ILE A 79 -7.14 -6.58 -0.93
N SER A 80 -6.85 -7.67 -1.65
CA SER A 80 -7.36 -7.92 -2.99
C SER A 80 -8.88 -7.98 -3.04
N GLN A 81 -9.53 -8.73 -2.14
CA GLN A 81 -10.98 -8.85 -2.05
C GLN A 81 -11.67 -7.51 -1.78
N LYS A 82 -11.06 -6.66 -0.94
CA LYS A 82 -11.56 -5.32 -0.67
C LYS A 82 -11.32 -4.34 -1.82
N GLY A 83 -10.46 -4.70 -2.79
CA GLY A 83 -10.13 -3.86 -3.94
C GLY A 83 -9.25 -2.66 -3.59
N LEU A 84 -8.49 -2.73 -2.50
CA LEU A 84 -7.50 -1.71 -2.18
C LEU A 84 -6.32 -1.90 -3.13
N VAL A 85 -5.89 -0.82 -3.78
CA VAL A 85 -4.77 -0.89 -4.71
C VAL A 85 -3.47 -1.07 -3.91
N PRO A 86 -2.75 -2.19 -4.12
CA PRO A 86 -1.58 -2.53 -3.34
C PRO A 86 -0.33 -1.80 -3.85
N LEU A 87 0.41 -1.21 -2.91
CA LEU A 87 1.76 -0.73 -3.11
C LEU A 87 2.71 -1.61 -2.29
N LEU A 88 3.52 -2.43 -2.96
CA LEU A 88 4.27 -3.53 -2.36
C LEU A 88 5.71 -3.54 -2.85
N HIS A 89 6.57 -4.29 -2.17
CA HIS A 89 7.90 -4.60 -2.69
C HIS A 89 7.81 -5.64 -3.83
N SER A 90 8.78 -5.64 -4.75
CA SER A 90 8.80 -6.51 -5.94
C SER A 90 8.88 -8.00 -5.62
N ASN A 91 9.26 -8.37 -4.40
CA ASN A 91 9.22 -9.76 -3.93
C ASN A 91 7.82 -10.39 -3.96
N PHE A 92 6.75 -9.57 -3.98
CA PHE A 92 5.38 -10.07 -4.11
C PHE A 92 4.97 -10.39 -5.55
N GLN A 93 5.84 -10.14 -6.56
CA GLN A 93 5.56 -10.50 -7.95
C GLN A 93 5.32 -12.00 -8.15
N SER A 94 6.01 -12.85 -7.39
CA SER A 94 5.80 -14.31 -7.44
C SER A 94 4.42 -14.75 -6.96
N LEU A 95 3.63 -13.85 -6.37
CA LEU A 95 2.24 -14.10 -5.94
C LEU A 95 1.21 -13.45 -6.88
N GLY A 96 1.63 -13.00 -8.06
CA GLY A 96 0.76 -12.43 -9.10
C GLY A 96 0.58 -10.90 -9.04
N PHE A 97 1.27 -10.20 -8.13
CA PHE A 97 1.26 -8.74 -8.11
C PHE A 97 2.14 -8.19 -9.24
N ALA A 98 1.52 -7.61 -10.26
CA ALA A 98 2.19 -7.07 -11.42
C ALA A 98 2.16 -5.53 -11.40
N PRO A 99 3.27 -4.86 -11.76
CA PRO A 99 3.33 -3.41 -11.78
C PRO A 99 2.34 -2.84 -12.80
N PHE A 100 1.60 -1.81 -12.43
CA PHE A 100 0.68 -1.14 -13.35
C PHE A 100 1.44 -0.33 -14.41
N MET A 101 1.08 -0.59 -15.67
CA MET A 101 1.63 0.05 -16.87
C MET A 101 0.51 0.81 -17.56
N ALA A 102 0.45 2.13 -17.36
CA ALA A 102 -0.64 2.97 -17.88
C ALA A 102 -0.84 2.86 -19.40
N VAL A 103 0.25 2.70 -20.17
CA VAL A 103 0.19 2.54 -21.64
C VAL A 103 -0.49 1.23 -22.06
N GLU A 104 -0.37 0.19 -21.24
CA GLU A 104 -0.95 -1.13 -21.51
C GLU A 104 -2.29 -1.31 -20.80
N GLU A 105 -2.69 -0.35 -19.97
CA GLU A 105 -3.87 -0.41 -19.09
C GLU A 105 -3.91 -1.70 -18.25
N ALA A 106 -2.74 -2.24 -17.93
CA ALA A 106 -2.56 -3.56 -17.34
C ALA A 106 -1.68 -3.53 -16.08
N GLY A 107 -1.87 -4.52 -15.23
CA GLY A 107 -1.24 -4.63 -13.90
C GLY A 107 -2.22 -4.32 -12.77
N ASN A 108 -1.82 -4.63 -11.54
CA ASN A 108 -2.70 -4.63 -10.38
C ASN A 108 -2.04 -4.03 -9.12
N SER A 109 -0.84 -3.45 -9.26
CA SER A 109 -0.07 -2.97 -8.11
C SER A 109 0.92 -1.89 -8.49
N PHE A 110 1.41 -1.16 -7.49
CA PHE A 110 2.55 -0.26 -7.62
C PHE A 110 3.72 -0.86 -6.84
N LEU A 111 4.82 -1.18 -7.52
CA LEU A 111 5.92 -1.91 -6.91
C LEU A 111 7.16 -1.03 -6.69
N PHE A 112 7.88 -1.29 -5.61
CA PHE A 112 9.25 -0.79 -5.36
C PHE A 112 10.24 -1.95 -5.24
N GLU A 113 11.52 -1.70 -5.51
CA GLU A 113 12.54 -2.76 -5.58
C GLU A 113 13.44 -2.80 -4.36
N ASN A 114 13.67 -1.66 -3.72
CA ASN A 114 14.54 -1.56 -2.56
C ASN A 114 13.75 -1.03 -1.37
N TRP A 115 14.01 -1.60 -0.20
CA TRP A 115 13.41 -1.19 1.07
C TRP A 115 13.98 0.15 1.56
N ASN A 116 13.66 1.24 0.86
CA ASN A 116 14.07 2.59 1.21
C ASN A 116 12.93 3.60 1.03
N ASN A 117 13.03 4.73 1.73
CA ASN A 117 11.98 5.76 1.74
C ASN A 117 11.68 6.32 0.35
N TRP A 118 12.71 6.49 -0.49
CA TRP A 118 12.58 7.13 -1.79
C TRP A 118 11.74 6.31 -2.76
N GLU A 119 11.97 5.00 -2.81
CA GLU A 119 11.22 4.15 -3.75
C GLU A 119 9.78 3.92 -3.31
N VAL A 120 9.53 3.76 -2.01
CA VAL A 120 8.16 3.72 -1.48
C VAL A 120 7.42 5.01 -1.82
N PHE A 121 8.07 6.17 -1.59
CA PHE A 121 7.49 7.47 -1.90
C PHE A 121 7.27 7.66 -3.42
N ALA A 122 8.22 7.26 -4.26
CA ALA A 122 8.09 7.34 -5.72
C ALA A 122 6.97 6.45 -6.25
N ALA A 123 6.83 5.22 -5.72
CA ALA A 123 5.71 4.34 -6.04
C ALA A 123 4.37 4.95 -5.62
N LEU A 124 4.31 5.64 -4.48
CA LEU A 124 3.11 6.35 -4.03
C LEU A 124 2.77 7.50 -4.98
N VAL A 125 3.74 8.34 -5.36
CA VAL A 125 3.50 9.44 -6.31
C VAL A 125 2.91 8.90 -7.63
N ARG A 126 3.48 7.83 -8.20
CA ARG A 126 2.94 7.17 -9.39
C ARG A 126 1.51 6.65 -9.18
N CYS A 127 1.24 6.05 -8.02
CA CYS A 127 -0.11 5.60 -7.67
C CYS A 127 -1.11 6.77 -7.62
N LEU A 128 -0.72 7.90 -7.02
CA LEU A 128 -1.55 9.09 -6.91
C LEU A 128 -1.79 9.79 -8.24
N GLU A 129 -0.82 9.77 -9.15
CA GLU A 129 -1.02 10.25 -10.53
C GLU A 129 -2.12 9.43 -11.21
N ASN A 130 -2.09 8.09 -11.10
CA ASN A 130 -3.10 7.20 -11.68
C ASN A 130 -4.48 7.31 -10.98
N TYR A 131 -4.50 7.58 -9.67
CA TYR A 131 -5.74 7.81 -8.93
C TYR A 131 -6.56 8.98 -9.49
N GLN A 132 -5.92 9.96 -10.14
CA GLN A 132 -6.61 11.10 -10.76
C GLN A 132 -7.35 10.73 -12.05
N PHE A 133 -7.10 9.54 -12.61
CA PHE A 133 -7.73 9.04 -13.83
C PHE A 133 -8.74 7.94 -13.49
N PRO A 134 -10.06 8.24 -13.42
CA PRO A 134 -11.06 7.30 -12.89
C PRO A 134 -11.16 6.00 -13.69
N TYR A 135 -10.89 6.05 -15.00
CA TYR A 135 -10.92 4.88 -15.87
C TYR A 135 -9.79 3.91 -15.51
N ASP A 136 -8.54 4.39 -15.53
CA ASP A 136 -7.36 3.61 -15.17
C ASP A 136 -7.48 3.07 -13.75
N TRP A 137 -7.92 3.90 -12.81
CA TRP A 137 -8.14 3.48 -11.43
C TRP A 137 -9.15 2.34 -11.31
N SER A 138 -10.29 2.45 -12.02
CA SER A 138 -11.30 1.39 -12.07
C SER A 138 -10.75 0.09 -12.65
N ASN A 139 -9.90 0.18 -13.68
CA ASN A 139 -9.23 -0.98 -14.26
C ASN A 139 -8.28 -1.65 -13.26
N ILE A 140 -7.44 -0.86 -12.57
CA ILE A 140 -6.54 -1.38 -11.53
C ILE A 140 -7.33 -2.08 -10.42
N VAL A 141 -8.37 -1.43 -9.88
CA VAL A 141 -9.21 -2.00 -8.81
C VAL A 141 -9.88 -3.31 -9.27
N THR A 142 -10.32 -3.37 -10.54
CA THR A 142 -10.91 -4.59 -11.11
C THR A 142 -9.86 -5.70 -11.24
N ALA A 143 -8.66 -5.38 -11.71
CA ALA A 143 -7.54 -6.33 -11.79
C ALA A 143 -7.13 -6.85 -10.40
N VAL A 144 -7.11 -5.97 -9.39
CA VAL A 144 -6.85 -6.35 -7.99
C VAL A 144 -7.89 -7.33 -7.47
N LYS A 145 -9.18 -7.08 -7.68
CA LYS A 145 -10.27 -7.95 -7.20
C LYS A 145 -10.31 -9.31 -7.88
N ASN A 146 -9.82 -9.39 -9.11
CA ASN A 146 -9.76 -10.61 -9.90
C ASN A 146 -8.42 -11.36 -9.74
N LEU A 147 -7.50 -10.86 -8.90
CA LEU A 147 -6.20 -11.48 -8.70
C LEU A 147 -6.35 -12.82 -7.96
N GLU A 148 -5.91 -13.89 -8.61
CA GLU A 148 -5.74 -15.21 -7.97
C GLU A 148 -4.35 -15.29 -7.33
N ILE A 149 -4.28 -15.10 -6.02
CA ILE A 149 -3.01 -15.16 -5.28
C ILE A 149 -2.59 -16.63 -5.11
N GLU A 150 -1.53 -16.99 -5.83
CA GLU A 150 -0.90 -18.31 -5.82
C GLU A 150 -0.20 -18.62 -4.48
N ILE A 151 -0.11 -19.89 -4.09
CA ILE A 151 0.51 -20.39 -2.84
C ILE A 151 1.70 -21.28 -3.19
#